data_AF-A0A0K2YKG1-F1
#
_entry.id   AF-A0A0K2YKG1-F1
#
_cell.length_a   1.000
_cell.length_b   1.000
_cell.length_c   1.000
_cell.angle_alpha   90.00
_cell.angle_beta   90.00
_cell.angle_gamma   90.00
#
_symmetry.space_group_name_H-M   'P 1'
#
loop_
_entity.id
_entity.type
_entity.pdbx_description
1 polymer ?
#
loop_
_entity_poly.entity_id
_entity_poly.type
_entity_poly.pdbx_seq_one_letter_code
_entity_poly.pdbx_strand_id
1 'polypeptide(L)'
;MTFSADMDWVRFQGGEITRVNLASEPLAFAQREPVAAFLKLSGSEGLPLVLVDGVIAITGRYPNRAQLAKWAGLDTSAAMVAAPAGVTMLGLTETANADAGCCGDDSAPSTCC
;
A
#
# COMPACT_ATOMS: atom_id res chain seq x y z
N MET A 1 2.95 6.19 3.83
CA MET A 1 2.03 6.27 4.99
C MET A 1 0.78 5.50 4.59
N THR A 2 0.72 4.18 4.84
CA THR A 2 -0.22 3.31 4.07
C THR A 2 -0.85 2.16 4.86
N PHE A 3 -0.29 1.76 6.01
CA PHE A 3 -0.74 0.56 6.75
C PHE A 3 -2.23 0.59 7.14
N SER A 4 -2.75 1.73 7.61
CA SER A 4 -4.18 1.85 7.94
C SER A 4 -5.08 1.62 6.72
N ALA A 5 -4.65 2.04 5.53
CA ALA A 5 -5.40 1.82 4.30
C ALA A 5 -5.34 0.34 3.86
N ASP A 6 -4.20 -0.32 4.07
CA ASP A 6 -4.07 -1.75 3.80
C ASP A 6 -4.96 -2.58 4.74
N MET A 7 -5.06 -2.19 6.01
CA MET A 7 -5.99 -2.81 6.96
C MET A 7 -7.45 -2.66 6.55
N ASP A 8 -7.85 -1.45 6.15
CA ASP A 8 -9.22 -1.16 5.73
C ASP A 8 -9.60 -1.96 4.48
N TRP A 9 -8.69 -2.04 3.52
CA TRP A 9 -8.84 -2.88 2.34
C TRP A 9 -9.07 -4.36 2.71
N VAL A 10 -8.31 -4.93 3.66
CA VAL A 10 -8.53 -6.31 4.12
C VAL A 10 -9.92 -6.49 4.72
N ARG A 11 -10.37 -5.53 5.55
CA ARG A 11 -11.72 -5.56 6.13
C ARG A 11 -12.79 -5.51 5.06
N PHE A 12 -12.62 -4.66 4.06
CA PHE A 12 -13.56 -4.52 2.95
C PHE A 12 -13.66 -5.80 2.11
N GLN A 13 -12.56 -6.54 1.96
CA GLN A 13 -12.56 -7.84 1.29
C GLN A 13 -13.15 -8.98 2.15
N GLY A 14 -13.58 -8.70 3.39
CA GLY A 14 -14.16 -9.68 4.31
C GLY A 14 -13.17 -10.35 5.25
N GLY A 15 -11.91 -9.88 5.30
CA GLY A 15 -10.91 -10.38 6.23
C GLY A 15 -11.08 -9.80 7.64
N GLU A 16 -10.96 -10.65 8.66
CA GLU A 16 -10.94 -10.20 10.05
C GLU A 16 -9.55 -9.68 10.43
N ILE A 17 -9.46 -8.38 10.71
CA ILE A 17 -8.22 -7.76 11.19
C ILE A 17 -8.51 -6.79 12.32
N THR A 18 -7.77 -6.93 13.41
CA THR A 18 -7.90 -6.10 14.60
C THR A 18 -6.53 -5.57 14.99
N ARG A 19 -6.46 -4.26 15.29
CA ARG A 19 -5.25 -3.63 15.81
C ARG A 19 -5.51 -3.26 17.25
N VAL A 20 -4.65 -3.79 18.12
CA VAL A 20 -4.63 -3.44 19.53
C VAL A 20 -3.31 -2.69 19.78
N ASN A 21 -3.36 -1.65 20.59
CA ASN A 21 -2.17 -0.94 21.03
C ASN A 21 -1.91 -1.26 22.50
N LEU A 22 -0.67 -1.62 22.83
CA LEU A 22 -0.26 -1.90 24.21
C LEU A 22 -0.57 -0.71 25.15
N ALA A 23 -0.42 0.53 24.66
CA ALA A 23 -0.72 1.73 25.45
C ALA A 23 -2.21 1.93 25.73
N SER A 24 -3.08 1.43 24.85
CA SER A 24 -4.53 1.60 24.99
C SER A 24 -5.17 0.42 25.73
N GLU A 25 -4.73 -0.80 25.45
CA GLU A 25 -5.36 -2.03 25.95
C GLU A 25 -4.30 -3.06 26.38
N PRO A 26 -3.55 -2.80 27.46
CA PRO A 26 -2.48 -3.69 27.92
C PRO A 26 -3.01 -5.07 28.35
N LEU A 27 -4.25 -5.15 28.84
CA LEU A 27 -4.86 -6.42 29.25
C LEU A 27 -5.09 -7.39 28.08
N ALA A 28 -5.36 -6.88 26.88
CA ALA A 28 -5.55 -7.72 25.69
C ALA A 28 -4.25 -8.42 25.26
N PHE A 29 -3.09 -7.81 25.56
CA PHE A 29 -1.77 -8.40 25.34
C PHE A 29 -1.44 -9.44 26.42
N ALA A 30 -1.83 -9.19 27.68
CA ALA A 30 -1.60 -10.12 28.79
C ALA A 30 -2.47 -11.39 28.72
N GLN A 31 -3.69 -11.28 28.18
CA GLN A 31 -4.62 -12.42 28.04
C GLN A 31 -4.24 -13.39 26.91
N ARG A 32 -3.39 -12.98 25.96
CA ARG A 32 -2.91 -13.84 24.89
C ARG A 32 -1.53 -14.40 25.24
N GLU A 33 -1.49 -15.68 25.59
CA GLU A 33 -0.28 -16.39 26.03
C GLU A 33 0.97 -16.16 25.15
N PRO A 34 0.91 -16.31 23.79
CA PRO A 34 2.08 -16.06 22.94
C PRO A 34 2.53 -14.59 22.97
N VAL A 35 1.59 -13.65 23.10
CA VAL A 35 1.88 -12.21 23.18
C VAL A 35 2.56 -11.87 24.51
N ALA A 36 2.03 -12.39 25.62
CA ALA A 36 2.59 -12.20 26.94
C ALA A 36 4.00 -12.80 27.04
N ALA A 37 4.23 -13.98 26.45
CA ALA A 37 5.56 -14.59 26.37
C ALA A 37 6.55 -13.71 25.58
N PHE A 38 6.13 -13.20 24.42
CA PHE A 38 6.96 -12.31 23.60
C PHE A 38 7.33 -11.02 24.35
N LEU A 39 6.37 -10.38 25.02
CA LEU A 39 6.62 -9.16 25.80
C LEU A 39 7.57 -9.41 26.97
N LYS A 40 7.54 -10.58 27.61
CA LYS A 40 8.49 -10.95 28.67
C LYS A 40 9.92 -11.12 28.16
N LEU A 41 10.09 -11.60 26.92
CA LEU A 41 11.39 -11.90 26.32
C LEU A 41 12.02 -10.69 25.62
N SER A 42 11.23 -9.98 24.81
CA SER A 42 11.70 -8.88 23.95
C SER A 42 11.30 -7.49 24.44
N GLY A 43 10.39 -7.40 25.42
CA GLY A 43 9.87 -6.11 25.89
C GLY A 43 9.02 -5.39 24.85
N SER A 44 8.69 -4.13 25.15
CA SER A 44 7.93 -3.23 24.25
C SER A 44 8.73 -2.80 23.02
N GLU A 45 10.04 -3.00 23.01
CA GLU A 45 10.97 -2.64 21.93
C GLU A 45 10.76 -3.52 20.67
N GLY A 46 10.26 -4.75 20.84
CA GLY A 46 10.02 -5.70 19.74
C GLY A 46 8.72 -5.47 18.97
N LEU A 47 7.94 -4.44 19.32
CA LEU A 47 6.70 -4.09 18.65
C LEU A 47 6.98 -3.36 17.32
N PRO A 48 6.11 -3.48 16.30
CA PRO A 48 4.79 -4.13 16.30
C PRO A 48 4.85 -5.67 16.26
N LEU A 49 3.88 -6.30 16.92
CA LEU A 49 3.67 -7.76 16.92
C LEU A 49 2.39 -8.08 16.14
N VAL A 50 2.46 -9.07 15.24
CA VAL A 50 1.32 -9.52 14.44
C VAL A 50 1.07 -11.00 14.68
N LEU A 51 -0.20 -11.33 14.93
CA LEU A 51 -0.68 -12.69 15.12
C LEU A 51 -1.62 -13.09 13.99
N VAL A 52 -1.48 -14.32 13.52
CA VAL A 52 -2.34 -14.96 12.50
C VAL A 52 -2.78 -16.28 13.10
N ASP A 53 -4.08 -16.53 13.17
CA ASP A 53 -4.67 -17.74 13.78
C ASP A 53 -4.15 -18.04 15.21
N GLY A 54 -3.84 -16.97 15.96
CA GLY A 54 -3.30 -17.08 17.32
C GLY A 54 -1.79 -17.34 17.40
N VAL A 55 -1.09 -17.47 16.27
CA VAL A 55 0.35 -17.71 16.19
C VAL A 55 1.09 -16.43 15.80
N ILE A 56 2.28 -16.21 16.38
CA ILE A 56 3.12 -15.06 16.04
C ILE A 56 3.65 -15.24 14.61
N ALA A 57 3.30 -14.32 13.71
CA ALA A 57 3.73 -14.35 12.32
C ALA A 57 4.87 -13.36 12.04
N ILE A 58 4.80 -12.15 12.61
CA ILE A 58 5.81 -11.09 12.42
C ILE A 58 6.01 -10.31 13.72
N THR A 59 7.27 -9.91 13.94
CA THR A 59 7.71 -9.05 15.03
C THR A 59 8.60 -7.93 14.48
N GLY A 60 8.59 -6.75 15.11
CA GLY A 60 9.49 -5.63 14.81
C GLY A 60 9.27 -4.93 13.46
N ARG A 61 8.32 -5.36 12.63
CA ARG A 61 7.98 -4.72 11.35
C ARG A 61 6.50 -4.85 11.01
N TYR A 62 6.00 -3.93 10.21
CA TYR A 62 4.65 -4.03 9.67
C TYR A 62 4.60 -4.97 8.44
N PRO A 63 3.57 -5.82 8.32
CA PRO A 63 3.36 -6.64 7.14
C PRO A 63 2.93 -5.77 5.95
N ASN A 64 3.26 -6.23 4.74
CA ASN A 64 2.76 -5.63 3.50
C ASN A 64 1.36 -6.16 3.15
N ARG A 65 0.64 -5.44 2.27
CA ARG A 65 -0.70 -5.81 1.78
C ARG A 65 -0.77 -7.26 1.29
N ALA A 66 0.21 -7.71 0.51
CA ALA A 66 0.25 -9.08 0.00
C ALA A 66 0.32 -10.14 1.12
N GLN A 67 1.01 -9.83 2.22
CA GLN A 67 1.09 -10.74 3.37
C GLN A 67 -0.22 -10.77 4.14
N LEU A 68 -0.82 -9.59 4.38
CA LEU A 68 -2.13 -9.50 5.03
C LEU A 68 -3.20 -10.26 4.26
N ALA A 69 -3.23 -10.11 2.93
CA ALA A 69 -4.19 -10.78 2.08
C ALA A 69 -4.00 -12.30 2.09
N LYS A 70 -2.74 -12.78 2.06
CA LYS A 70 -2.42 -14.20 2.17
C LYS A 70 -2.93 -14.81 3.48
N TRP A 71 -2.78 -14.11 4.59
CA TRP A 71 -3.24 -14.57 5.90
C TRP A 71 -4.75 -14.48 6.07
N ALA A 72 -5.38 -13.47 5.48
CA ALA A 72 -6.83 -13.33 5.47
C ALA A 72 -7.53 -14.30 4.49
N GLY A 73 -6.78 -15.19 3.82
CA GLY A 73 -7.34 -16.11 2.83
C GLY A 73 -7.91 -15.41 1.60
N LEU A 74 -7.51 -14.16 1.35
CA LEU A 74 -7.98 -13.39 0.20
C LEU A 74 -7.21 -13.82 -1.04
N ASP A 75 -7.94 -14.24 -2.07
CA ASP A 75 -7.38 -14.54 -3.38
C ASP A 75 -6.74 -13.28 -3.99
N THR A 76 -5.42 -13.16 -3.79
CA THR A 76 -4.61 -12.04 -4.29
C THR A 76 -4.36 -12.10 -5.79
N SER A 77 -5.00 -13.01 -6.52
CA SER A 77 -4.97 -12.99 -7.99
C SER A 77 -5.49 -11.66 -8.56
N ALA A 78 -6.30 -10.91 -7.82
CA ALA A 78 -6.72 -9.55 -8.18
C ALA A 78 -5.66 -8.46 -7.87
N ALA A 79 -4.68 -8.71 -6.99
CA ALA A 79 -3.67 -7.73 -6.61
C ALA A 79 -2.45 -7.70 -7.56
N MET A 80 -2.40 -8.60 -8.55
CA MET A 80 -1.39 -8.63 -9.62
C MET A 80 -1.86 -7.94 -10.91
N VAL A 81 -2.91 -7.10 -10.85
CA VAL A 81 -3.39 -6.34 -12.02
C VAL A 81 -3.55 -4.87 -11.67
N ALA A 82 -2.43 -4.15 -11.56
CA ALA A 82 -2.36 -2.70 -11.82
C ALA A 82 -0.91 -2.19 -11.80
N ALA A 83 -0.05 -2.75 -12.66
CA ALA A 83 0.86 -1.84 -13.36
C ALA A 83 0.04 -1.30 -14.53
N PRO A 84 -0.17 0.03 -14.69
CA PRO A 84 -0.59 0.53 -15.98
C PRO A 84 0.59 0.30 -16.92
N ALA A 85 0.60 -0.83 -17.61
CA ALA A 85 1.36 -1.03 -18.83
C ALA A 85 0.71 -0.15 -19.91
N GLY A 86 0.84 1.16 -19.73
CA GLY A 86 0.45 2.22 -20.64
C GLY A 86 1.64 3.12 -20.91
N VAL A 87 2.84 2.56 -20.98
CA VAL A 87 3.96 3.21 -21.66
C VAL A 87 3.85 2.81 -23.11
N THR A 88 3.00 3.51 -23.85
CA THR A 88 3.01 3.44 -25.31
C THR A 88 4.33 4.06 -25.75
N MET A 89 5.28 3.18 -26.07
CA MET A 89 6.56 3.52 -26.69
C MET A 89 6.35 4.52 -27.82
N LEU A 90 7.23 5.52 -27.89
CA LEU A 90 7.27 6.55 -28.92
C LEU A 90 7.20 5.91 -30.32
N GLY A 91 6.01 5.94 -30.90
CA GLY A 91 5.77 5.58 -32.29
C GLY A 91 6.18 6.75 -33.18
N LEU A 92 7.45 6.80 -33.54
CA LEU A 92 7.91 7.52 -34.73
C LEU A 92 7.29 6.82 -35.95
N THR A 93 6.14 7.28 -36.40
CA THR A 93 5.73 7.12 -37.80
C THR A 93 5.76 8.49 -38.44
N GLU A 94 6.91 8.78 -39.04
CA GLU A 94 7.10 9.88 -39.97
C GLU A 94 6.17 9.75 -41.18
N THR A 95 5.59 10.90 -41.54
CA THR A 95 5.26 11.35 -42.90
C THR A 95 4.00 10.83 -43.59
N ALA A 96 2.94 11.65 -43.55
CA ALA A 96 2.26 12.10 -44.76
C ALA A 96 1.50 13.42 -44.51
N ASN A 97 1.78 14.42 -45.34
CA ASN A 97 1.18 15.75 -45.38
C ASN A 97 -0.36 15.76 -45.36
N ALA A 98 -0.91 16.70 -44.58
CA ALA A 98 -2.04 17.57 -44.91
C ALA A 98 -2.04 18.69 -43.84
N ASP A 99 -1.32 19.77 -44.09
CA ASP A 99 -1.92 21.08 -44.30
C ASP A 99 -2.95 21.49 -43.22
N ALA A 100 -2.51 22.33 -42.28
CA ALA A 100 -3.33 23.36 -41.62
C ALA A 100 -2.50 24.14 -40.58
N GLY A 101 -1.82 25.18 -41.07
CA GLY A 101 -1.76 26.48 -40.37
C GLY A 101 -1.07 26.58 -39.02
N CYS A 102 0.26 26.68 -39.03
CA CYS A 102 1.01 27.40 -38.00
C CYS A 102 1.71 28.60 -38.67
N CYS A 103 0.96 29.68 -38.91
CA CYS A 103 1.52 30.99 -39.27
C CYS A 103 0.69 32.05 -38.57
N GLY A 104 1.27 32.63 -37.52
CA GLY A 104 0.66 33.71 -36.77
C GLY A 104 1.68 34.40 -35.88
N ASP A 105 2.86 34.69 -36.42
CA ASP A 105 3.74 35.74 -35.89
C ASP A 105 4.71 36.20 -36.99
N ASP A 106 4.41 37.34 -37.62
CA ASP A 106 5.40 38.40 -37.88
C ASP A 106 4.68 39.63 -38.46
N SER A 107 4.26 40.52 -37.56
CA SER A 107 4.13 41.96 -37.81
C SER A 107 4.26 42.63 -36.45
N ALA A 108 5.50 43.02 -36.16
CA ALA A 108 6.03 43.64 -34.94
C ALA A 108 5.20 44.80 -34.34
N PRO A 109 5.70 45.47 -33.27
CA PRO A 109 6.11 44.97 -31.97
C PRO A 109 5.23 45.62 -30.88
N SER A 110 4.77 44.90 -29.86
CA SER A 110 4.09 45.55 -28.72
C SER A 110 4.30 44.81 -27.41
N THR A 111 5.36 45.27 -26.75
CA THR A 111 5.40 45.60 -25.31
C THR A 111 5.31 44.46 -24.32
N CYS A 112 6.49 44.03 -23.89
CA CYS A 112 6.72 43.53 -22.54
C CYS A 112 6.42 44.64 -21.51
N CYS A 113 5.63 44.31 -20.50
CA CYS A 113 5.74 44.74 -19.10
C CYS A 113 5.11 43.67 -18.22
#